data_AF-A0A351J0H4-F1
#
_entry.id   AF-A0A351J0H4-F1
#
_cell.length_a   1.000
_cell.length_b   1.000
_cell.length_c   1.000
_cell.angle_alpha   90.00
_cell.angle_beta   90.00
_cell.angle_gamma   90.00
#
_symmetry.space_group_name_H-M   'P 1'
#
loop_
_entity.id
_entity.type
_entity.pdbx_description
1 polymer ?
#
loop_
_entity_poly.entity_id
_entity_poly.type
_entity_poly.pdbx_seq_one_letter_code
_entity_poly.pdbx_strand_id
1 'polypeptide(L)'
;MANEKKAVESITSMEEDFGQWYTDVVKKTDLIDYSSVKGCMIIRPYGYAIWENIQHQLDKMFKETGHVNVCMPLFIPESLLNKEKEHVEGFAPEVAWVTHGGSEKLQERLCVRPTSETLFCEHYANIIRSYRDLPKLYNQWCNVVRWEKNTRPFLRSREFLWQEGHTMHATAEESQEETQRMLRVYAEFCEKYLA
;
A
#
# COMPACT_ATOMS: atom_id res chain seq x y z
N MET A 1 -50.22 7.17 1.68
CA MET A 1 -49.08 6.70 2.50
C MET A 1 -48.90 5.22 2.23
N ALA A 2 -48.01 4.86 1.29
CA ALA A 2 -47.73 3.45 0.99
C ALA A 2 -46.35 3.34 0.33
N ASN A 3 -45.52 2.47 0.91
CA ASN A 3 -44.30 1.88 0.35
C ASN A 3 -43.07 2.77 0.08
N GLU A 4 -42.47 3.29 1.15
CA GLU A 4 -41.03 3.56 1.23
C GLU A 4 -40.30 2.51 2.09
N LYS A 5 -40.51 1.22 1.79
CA LYS A 5 -39.68 0.15 2.35
C LYS A 5 -39.27 -0.82 1.23
N LYS A 6 -38.36 -0.36 0.38
CA LYS A 6 -37.30 -1.23 -0.15
C LYS A 6 -36.00 -0.88 0.56
N ALA A 7 -36.02 -0.93 1.89
CA ALA A 7 -34.78 -1.03 2.64
C ALA A 7 -34.20 -2.41 2.30
N VAL A 8 -32.98 -2.42 1.77
CA VAL A 8 -32.25 -3.59 1.29
C VAL A 8 -32.34 -4.72 2.33
N GLU A 9 -33.23 -5.71 2.14
CA GLU A 9 -33.45 -6.85 3.05
C GLU A 9 -32.20 -7.72 3.28
N SER A 10 -31.07 -7.38 2.65
CA SER A 10 -29.88 -8.20 2.66
C SER A 10 -28.74 -7.64 3.52
N ILE A 11 -28.71 -6.38 3.97
CA ILE A 11 -27.56 -5.84 4.75
C ILE A 11 -27.81 -6.05 6.25
N THR A 12 -26.91 -6.75 6.95
CA THR A 12 -26.95 -6.92 8.41
C THR A 12 -26.88 -5.57 9.13
N SER A 13 -27.59 -5.42 10.25
CA SER A 13 -27.53 -4.19 11.05
C SER A 13 -26.12 -3.95 11.61
N MET A 14 -25.65 -2.70 11.56
CA MET A 14 -24.34 -2.32 12.10
C MET A 14 -24.23 -2.58 13.61
N GLU A 15 -25.33 -2.41 14.35
CA GLU A 15 -25.39 -2.65 15.80
C GLU A 15 -25.42 -4.14 16.18
N GLU A 16 -25.85 -5.00 15.26
CA GLU A 16 -25.97 -6.45 15.47
C GLU A 16 -24.65 -7.17 15.17
N ASP A 17 -24.08 -6.92 13.99
CA ASP A 17 -22.79 -7.47 13.59
C ASP A 17 -22.08 -6.48 12.64
N PHE A 18 -21.21 -5.65 13.21
CA PHE A 18 -20.38 -4.70 12.46
C PHE A 18 -19.45 -5.40 11.44
N GLY A 19 -19.00 -6.61 11.78
CA GLY A 19 -18.20 -7.50 10.94
C GLY A 19 -18.87 -7.75 9.60
N GLN A 20 -20.09 -8.29 9.70
CA GLN A 20 -20.94 -8.66 8.58
C GLN A 20 -21.50 -7.44 7.86
N TRP A 21 -21.99 -6.42 8.59
CA TRP A 21 -22.48 -5.16 8.00
C TRP A 21 -21.46 -4.55 7.04
N TYR A 22 -20.20 -4.41 7.45
CA TYR A 22 -19.15 -3.84 6.61
C TYR A 22 -18.96 -4.66 5.33
N THR A 23 -18.90 -5.99 5.47
CA THR A 23 -18.71 -6.91 4.35
C THR A 23 -19.90 -6.85 3.39
N ASP A 24 -21.10 -6.76 3.92
CA ASP A 24 -22.33 -6.60 3.14
C ASP A 24 -22.32 -5.30 2.36
N VAL A 25 -21.99 -4.17 3.01
CA VAL A 25 -21.92 -2.86 2.38
C VAL A 25 -20.95 -2.87 1.21
N VAL A 26 -19.68 -3.24 1.43
CA VAL A 26 -18.65 -3.18 0.37
C VAL A 26 -18.94 -4.11 -0.81
N LYS A 27 -19.62 -5.24 -0.58
CA LYS A 27 -20.03 -6.16 -1.66
C LYS A 27 -21.28 -5.72 -2.38
N LYS A 28 -22.34 -5.36 -1.64
CA LYS A 28 -23.67 -5.05 -2.20
C LYS A 28 -23.74 -3.68 -2.87
N THR A 29 -22.77 -2.82 -2.58
CA THR A 29 -22.58 -1.54 -3.28
C THR A 29 -21.60 -1.64 -4.45
N ASP A 30 -21.23 -2.86 -4.86
CA ASP A 30 -20.34 -3.10 -6.00
C ASP A 30 -18.97 -2.39 -5.89
N LEU A 31 -18.44 -2.18 -4.67
CA LEU A 31 -17.08 -1.65 -4.48
C LEU A 31 -16.03 -2.72 -4.79
N ILE A 32 -16.30 -3.96 -4.38
CA ILE A 32 -15.39 -5.10 -4.60
C ILE A 32 -16.13 -6.37 -5.02
N ASP A 33 -15.38 -7.31 -5.56
CA ASP A 33 -15.74 -8.72 -5.63
C ASP A 33 -14.60 -9.58 -5.04
N TYR A 34 -14.91 -10.80 -4.60
CA TYR A 34 -13.88 -11.74 -4.18
C TYR A 34 -13.22 -12.38 -5.39
N SER A 35 -11.88 -12.40 -5.41
CA SER A 35 -11.14 -13.15 -6.42
C SER A 35 -11.12 -14.65 -6.11
N SER A 36 -10.71 -15.47 -7.08
CA SER A 36 -10.43 -16.89 -6.86
C SER A 36 -9.23 -17.13 -5.93
N VAL A 37 -8.40 -16.11 -5.69
CA VAL A 37 -7.26 -16.19 -4.78
C VAL A 37 -7.71 -15.73 -3.39
N LYS A 38 -7.70 -16.66 -2.43
CA LYS A 38 -8.06 -16.36 -1.04
C LYS A 38 -7.26 -15.15 -0.54
N GLY A 39 -7.97 -14.16 -0.02
CA GLY A 39 -7.37 -12.96 0.55
C GLY A 39 -7.11 -11.83 -0.44
N CYS A 40 -7.34 -12.05 -1.74
CA CYS A 40 -7.30 -11.00 -2.77
C CYS A 40 -8.73 -10.61 -3.20
N MET A 41 -8.90 -9.36 -3.58
CA MET A 41 -10.17 -8.79 -4.02
C MET A 41 -10.02 -8.17 -5.41
N ILE A 42 -11.10 -8.20 -6.18
CA ILE A 42 -11.24 -7.40 -7.39
C ILE A 42 -11.83 -6.07 -6.94
N ILE A 43 -11.09 -4.97 -7.09
CA ILE A 43 -11.65 -3.63 -6.87
C ILE A 43 -12.45 -3.26 -8.12
N ARG A 44 -13.78 -3.19 -7.98
CA ARG A 44 -14.69 -2.91 -9.10
C ARG A 44 -14.67 -1.42 -9.46
N PRO A 45 -15.21 -1.01 -10.62
CA PRO A 45 -15.10 0.38 -11.09
C PRO A 45 -15.51 1.43 -10.07
N TYR A 46 -16.57 1.19 -9.28
CA TYR A 46 -17.00 2.15 -8.26
C TYR A 46 -16.00 2.26 -7.10
N GLY A 47 -15.45 1.14 -6.61
CA GLY A 47 -14.40 1.15 -5.59
C GLY A 47 -13.08 1.71 -6.13
N TYR A 48 -12.74 1.44 -7.38
CA TYR A 48 -11.52 1.92 -8.00
C TYR A 48 -11.57 3.42 -8.27
N ALA A 49 -12.74 3.97 -8.64
CA ALA A 49 -12.92 5.42 -8.78
C ALA A 49 -12.66 6.18 -7.46
N ILE A 50 -13.00 5.59 -6.32
CA ILE A 50 -12.64 6.16 -5.00
C ILE A 50 -11.12 6.18 -4.84
N TRP A 51 -10.44 5.08 -5.19
CA TRP A 51 -8.98 5.02 -5.16
C TRP A 51 -8.32 6.02 -6.11
N GLU A 52 -8.84 6.21 -7.32
CA GLU A 52 -8.34 7.21 -8.28
C GLU A 52 -8.46 8.63 -7.72
N ASN A 53 -9.56 8.95 -7.04
CA ASN A 53 -9.73 10.24 -6.37
C ASN A 53 -8.76 10.44 -5.20
N ILE A 54 -8.57 9.41 -4.38
CA ILE A 54 -7.56 9.41 -3.31
C ILE A 54 -6.18 9.65 -3.89
N GLN A 55 -5.82 8.89 -4.92
CA GLN A 55 -4.53 9.00 -5.61
C GLN A 55 -4.32 10.39 -6.19
N HIS A 56 -5.28 10.91 -6.95
CA HIS A 56 -5.18 12.22 -7.58
C HIS A 56 -4.90 13.33 -6.56
N GLN A 57 -5.66 13.33 -5.46
CA GLN A 57 -5.56 14.37 -4.45
C GLN A 57 -4.26 14.27 -3.65
N LEU A 58 -3.89 13.08 -3.16
CA LEU A 58 -2.64 12.89 -2.42
C LEU A 58 -1.43 13.13 -3.31
N ASP A 59 -1.45 12.68 -4.56
CA ASP A 59 -0.35 12.90 -5.51
C ASP A 59 -0.10 14.39 -5.76
N LYS A 60 -1.17 15.19 -5.84
CA LYS A 60 -1.08 16.65 -5.88
C LYS A 60 -0.40 17.21 -4.63
N MET A 61 -0.85 16.81 -3.44
CA MET A 61 -0.29 17.29 -2.16
C MET A 61 1.19 16.89 -1.99
N PHE A 62 1.59 15.69 -2.45
CA PHE A 62 2.99 15.27 -2.46
C PHE A 62 3.83 16.11 -3.43
N LYS A 63 3.32 16.40 -4.63
CA LYS A 63 4.01 17.26 -5.59
C LYS A 63 4.19 18.69 -5.08
N GLU A 64 3.21 19.24 -4.37
CA GLU A 64 3.30 20.55 -3.71
C GLU A 64 4.41 20.62 -2.65
N THR A 65 4.80 19.47 -2.08
CA THR A 65 5.90 19.38 -1.11
C THR A 65 7.25 19.01 -1.72
N GLY A 66 7.32 18.90 -3.05
CA GLY A 66 8.55 18.62 -3.80
C GLY A 66 8.82 17.14 -4.07
N HIS A 67 7.90 16.25 -3.74
CA HIS A 67 8.05 14.82 -4.03
C HIS A 67 7.90 14.54 -5.52
N VAL A 68 8.63 13.52 -6.00
CA VAL A 68 8.55 13.04 -7.38
C VAL A 68 8.28 11.55 -7.42
N ASN A 69 7.43 11.14 -8.37
CA ASN A 69 7.06 9.73 -8.50
C ASN A 69 8.17 8.90 -9.15
N VAL A 70 8.37 7.70 -8.63
CA VAL A 70 9.25 6.66 -9.15
C VAL A 70 8.49 5.31 -9.16
N CYS A 71 9.00 4.35 -9.93
CA CYS A 71 8.48 2.98 -9.95
C CYS A 71 9.64 2.01 -9.76
N MET A 72 9.67 1.37 -8.58
CA MET A 72 10.57 0.29 -8.26
C MET A 72 10.00 -1.05 -8.76
N PRO A 73 10.87 -2.03 -9.06
CA PRO A 73 10.44 -3.38 -9.41
C PRO A 73 9.53 -4.03 -8.36
N LEU A 74 8.67 -4.93 -8.83
CA LEU A 74 7.82 -5.77 -7.96
C LEU A 74 8.63 -6.80 -7.16
N PHE A 75 9.73 -7.29 -7.75
CA PHE A 75 10.51 -8.41 -7.23
C PHE A 75 11.75 -7.93 -6.48
N ILE A 76 11.98 -8.50 -5.30
CA ILE A 76 13.14 -8.24 -4.44
C ILE A 76 13.97 -9.54 -4.35
N PRO A 77 15.26 -9.54 -4.71
CA PRO A 77 16.13 -10.69 -4.50
C PRO A 77 16.17 -11.10 -3.02
N GLU A 78 16.18 -12.41 -2.75
CA GLU A 78 16.28 -12.94 -1.38
C GLU A 78 17.51 -12.39 -0.64
N SER A 79 18.66 -12.32 -1.31
CA SER A 79 19.91 -11.77 -0.79
C SER A 79 19.76 -10.32 -0.34
N LEU A 80 18.99 -9.52 -1.09
CA LEU A 80 18.73 -8.13 -0.77
C LEU A 80 17.79 -8.01 0.42
N LEU A 81 16.69 -8.78 0.46
CA LEU A 81 15.76 -8.82 1.59
C LEU A 81 16.43 -9.28 2.89
N ASN A 82 17.39 -10.21 2.81
CA ASN A 82 18.10 -10.71 3.98
C ASN A 82 19.01 -9.67 4.63
N LYS A 83 19.45 -8.63 3.92
CA LYS A 83 20.20 -7.51 4.54
C LYS A 83 19.37 -6.77 5.60
N GLU A 84 18.05 -6.72 5.45
CA GLU A 84 17.16 -6.12 6.45
C GLU A 84 17.01 -6.95 7.73
N LYS A 85 17.13 -8.28 7.64
CA LYS A 85 17.02 -9.16 8.82
C LYS A 85 18.12 -8.91 9.85
N GLU A 86 19.28 -8.43 9.42
CA GLU A 86 20.37 -8.05 10.32
C GLU A 86 20.07 -6.75 11.08
N HIS A 87 19.15 -5.92 10.57
CA HIS A 87 18.80 -4.62 11.13
C HIS A 87 17.47 -4.60 11.89
N VAL A 88 16.55 -5.54 11.60
CA VAL A 88 15.22 -5.61 12.21
C VAL A 88 15.00 -6.96 12.88
N GLU A 89 15.16 -6.98 14.20
CA GLU A 89 14.93 -8.18 15.02
C GLU A 89 13.45 -8.58 14.95
N GLY A 90 13.16 -9.81 14.51
CA GLY A 90 11.79 -10.30 14.35
C GLY A 90 11.14 -10.05 12.97
N PHE A 91 11.91 -9.63 11.96
CA PHE A 91 11.44 -9.55 10.58
C PHE A 91 11.19 -10.96 10.01
N ALA A 92 10.02 -11.52 10.28
CA ALA A 92 9.46 -12.68 9.60
C ALA A 92 8.44 -12.16 8.58
N PRO A 93 8.89 -11.67 7.42
CA PRO A 93 7.99 -11.00 6.51
C PRO A 93 7.03 -12.06 5.96
N GLU A 94 5.74 -11.81 6.08
CA GLU A 94 4.72 -12.66 5.46
C GLU A 94 4.81 -12.47 3.94
N VAL A 95 5.79 -13.13 3.30
CA VAL A 95 6.14 -12.90 1.90
C VAL A 95 5.74 -14.03 0.99
N ALA A 96 5.38 -13.67 -0.24
CA ALA A 96 5.22 -14.60 -1.34
C ALA A 96 6.56 -14.76 -2.08
N TRP A 97 7.00 -16.00 -2.26
CA TRP A 97 8.22 -16.33 -2.99
C TRP A 97 7.91 -16.79 -4.41
N VAL A 98 8.60 -16.20 -5.38
CA VAL A 98 8.75 -16.72 -6.73
C VAL A 98 10.01 -17.58 -6.76
N THR A 99 9.85 -18.86 -7.06
CA THR A 99 10.93 -19.85 -7.09
C THR A 99 11.17 -20.44 -8.48
N HIS A 100 10.24 -20.21 -9.40
CA HIS A 100 10.28 -20.70 -10.77
C HIS A 100 9.98 -19.54 -11.73
N GLY A 101 10.76 -19.46 -12.81
CA GLY A 101 10.52 -18.57 -13.94
C GLY A 101 10.23 -19.40 -15.18
N GLY A 102 9.03 -19.28 -15.75
CA GLY A 102 8.56 -20.25 -16.74
C GLY A 102 8.53 -21.66 -16.15
N SER A 103 9.28 -22.58 -16.74
CA SER A 103 9.39 -23.97 -16.26
C SER A 103 10.68 -24.26 -15.50
N GLU A 104 11.57 -23.28 -15.34
CA GLU A 104 12.88 -23.47 -14.71
C GLU A 104 12.89 -22.94 -13.27
N LYS A 105 13.60 -23.64 -12.40
CA LYS A 105 13.86 -23.17 -11.03
C LYS A 105 14.86 -22.02 -11.08
N LEU A 106 14.54 -20.92 -10.41
CA LEU A 106 15.43 -19.77 -10.33
C LEU A 106 16.69 -20.09 -9.51
N GLN A 107 17.82 -19.49 -9.89
CA GLN A 107 19.07 -19.59 -9.13
C GLN A 107 18.93 -18.98 -7.73
N GLU A 108 18.17 -17.89 -7.64
CA GLU A 108 17.83 -17.19 -6.41
C GLU A 108 16.32 -16.99 -6.35
N ARG A 109 15.74 -17.10 -5.14
CA ARG A 109 14.31 -16.82 -4.96
C ARG A 109 14.08 -15.32 -5.01
N LEU A 110 12.95 -14.93 -5.61
CA LEU A 110 12.51 -13.54 -5.63
C LEU A 110 11.31 -13.39 -4.73
N CYS A 111 11.34 -12.42 -3.83
CA CYS A 111 10.21 -12.03 -3.02
C CYS A 111 9.31 -11.08 -3.83
N VAL A 112 7.99 -11.27 -3.80
CA VAL A 112 7.06 -10.22 -4.20
C VAL A 112 7.06 -9.18 -3.08
N ARG A 113 7.31 -7.90 -3.40
CA ARG A 113 7.50 -6.85 -2.38
C ARG A 113 6.36 -6.83 -1.35
N PRO A 114 6.66 -6.96 -0.04
CA PRO A 114 5.72 -6.61 1.03
C PRO A 114 5.80 -5.11 1.37
N THR A 115 6.91 -4.50 0.98
CA THR A 115 7.32 -3.09 1.08
C THR A 115 8.64 -2.93 0.28
N SER A 116 9.04 -1.71 -0.11
CA SER A 116 10.16 -1.50 -1.06
C SER A 116 11.44 -0.92 -0.44
N GLU A 117 11.57 -0.81 0.88
CA GLU A 117 12.68 -0.19 1.62
C GLU A 117 14.05 -0.68 1.12
N THR A 118 14.27 -2.00 1.07
CA THR A 118 15.52 -2.56 0.54
C THR A 118 15.87 -2.12 -0.89
N LEU A 119 14.88 -2.04 -1.79
CA LEU A 119 15.08 -1.57 -3.18
C LEU A 119 15.44 -0.08 -3.20
N PHE A 120 14.75 0.73 -2.37
CA PHE A 120 15.06 2.15 -2.24
C PHE A 120 16.45 2.37 -1.66
N CYS A 121 16.83 1.64 -0.60
CA CYS A 121 18.16 1.71 0.00
C CYS A 121 19.27 1.37 -1.02
N GLU A 122 19.12 0.29 -1.79
CA GLU A 122 20.06 -0.06 -2.86
C GLU A 122 20.12 1.01 -3.96
N HIS A 123 18.96 1.53 -4.38
CA HIS A 123 18.90 2.58 -5.38
C HIS A 123 19.58 3.87 -4.90
N TYR A 124 19.30 4.31 -3.67
CA TYR A 124 19.89 5.52 -3.09
C TYR A 124 21.39 5.40 -2.91
N ALA A 125 21.90 4.24 -2.48
CA ALA A 125 23.34 3.99 -2.40
C ALA A 125 24.05 4.15 -3.76
N ASN A 126 23.33 3.94 -4.87
CA ASN A 126 23.86 4.10 -6.22
C ASN A 126 23.82 5.55 -6.73
N ILE A 127 22.79 6.31 -6.37
CA ILE A 127 22.55 7.65 -6.95
C ILE A 127 22.96 8.82 -6.04
N ILE A 128 23.11 8.61 -4.74
CA ILE A 128 23.53 9.65 -3.79
C ILE A 128 25.05 9.54 -3.61
N ARG A 129 25.79 10.55 -4.08
CA ARG A 129 27.26 10.59 -4.03
C ARG A 129 27.77 11.80 -3.26
N SER A 130 26.97 12.84 -3.12
CA SER A 130 27.31 14.09 -2.43
C SER A 130 26.09 14.68 -1.70
N TYR A 131 26.33 15.58 -0.75
CA TYR A 131 25.28 16.37 -0.11
C TYR A 131 24.43 17.15 -1.12
N ARG A 132 24.97 17.45 -2.31
CA ARG A 132 24.24 18.13 -3.40
C ARG A 132 23.13 17.28 -4.02
N ASP A 133 23.16 15.98 -3.82
CA ASP A 133 22.12 15.07 -4.32
C ASP A 133 20.89 15.04 -3.39
N LEU A 134 21.02 15.60 -2.18
CA LEU A 134 20.01 15.62 -1.13
C LEU A 134 19.23 16.96 -1.12
N PRO A 135 17.97 16.96 -0.67
CA PRO A 135 17.19 15.78 -0.29
C PRO A 135 16.71 14.97 -1.50
N LYS A 136 16.51 13.66 -1.32
CA LYS A 136 15.75 12.83 -2.27
C LYS A 136 14.35 12.64 -1.71
N LEU A 137 13.33 13.05 -2.47
CA LEU A 137 11.93 12.97 -2.08
C LEU A 137 11.16 12.10 -3.08
N TYR A 138 11.20 10.78 -2.93
CA TYR A 138 10.55 9.87 -3.87
C TYR A 138 9.24 9.31 -3.34
N ASN A 139 8.29 9.15 -4.24
CA ASN A 139 6.99 8.58 -3.99
C ASN A 139 6.71 7.45 -4.98
N GLN A 140 6.00 6.40 -4.56
CA GLN A 140 5.55 5.32 -5.44
C GLN A 140 4.11 4.95 -5.15
N TRP A 141 3.31 4.86 -6.21
CA TRP A 141 1.98 4.26 -6.20
C TRP A 141 2.05 2.85 -6.76
N CYS A 142 1.65 1.86 -5.98
CA CYS A 142 1.78 0.48 -6.42
C CYS A 142 0.92 -0.51 -5.63
N ASN A 143 0.93 -1.77 -6.05
CA ASN A 143 0.50 -2.90 -5.24
C ASN A 143 1.66 -3.51 -4.45
N VAL A 144 1.33 -4.11 -3.30
CA VAL A 144 2.22 -4.96 -2.51
C VAL A 144 1.52 -6.24 -2.08
N VAL A 145 2.33 -7.25 -1.71
CA VAL A 145 1.82 -8.54 -1.24
C VAL A 145 2.29 -8.84 0.18
N ARG A 146 1.35 -9.06 1.09
CA ARG A 146 1.58 -9.55 2.46
C ARG A 146 0.76 -10.81 2.68
N TRP A 147 1.37 -11.90 3.13
CA TRP A 147 0.75 -13.23 3.18
C TRP A 147 -0.16 -13.43 4.40
N GLU A 148 -1.13 -12.54 4.52
CA GLU A 148 -2.04 -12.41 5.65
C GLU A 148 -2.91 -13.67 5.84
N LYS A 149 -3.05 -14.09 7.11
CA LYS A 149 -3.87 -15.26 7.51
C LYS A 149 -5.36 -14.95 7.56
N ASN A 150 -5.71 -13.77 8.08
CA ASN A 150 -7.09 -13.29 8.26
C ASN A 150 -7.28 -12.03 7.43
N THR A 151 -8.22 -12.05 6.50
CA THR A 151 -8.43 -10.96 5.54
C THR A 151 -9.82 -10.36 5.65
N ARG A 152 -9.91 -9.05 5.50
CA ARG A 152 -11.14 -8.27 5.41
C ARG A 152 -10.98 -7.23 4.28
N PRO A 153 -11.91 -7.15 3.32
CA PRO A 153 -11.76 -6.26 2.16
C PRO A 153 -11.35 -4.84 2.56
N PHE A 154 -10.46 -4.22 1.78
CA PHE A 154 -9.78 -2.93 2.05
C PHE A 154 -8.93 -2.85 3.33
N LEU A 155 -9.42 -3.35 4.47
CA LEU A 155 -8.75 -3.19 5.77
C LEU A 155 -7.53 -4.10 5.93
N ARG A 156 -7.59 -5.33 5.42
CA ARG A 156 -6.49 -6.31 5.49
C ARG A 156 -6.65 -7.33 4.37
N SER A 157 -5.84 -7.24 3.33
CA SER A 157 -5.87 -8.16 2.18
C SER A 157 -4.46 -8.60 1.83
N ARG A 158 -4.33 -9.71 1.09
CA ARG A 158 -3.04 -10.26 0.72
C ARG A 158 -2.32 -9.45 -0.34
N GLU A 159 -3.09 -8.86 -1.24
CA GLU A 159 -2.63 -7.89 -2.21
C GLU A 159 -3.47 -6.63 -2.03
N PHE A 160 -2.82 -5.48 -1.94
CA PHE A 160 -3.50 -4.20 -1.85
C PHE A 160 -2.72 -3.10 -2.55
N LEU A 161 -3.46 -2.09 -3.01
CA LEU A 161 -2.92 -0.87 -3.56
C LEU A 161 -2.55 0.07 -2.41
N TRP A 162 -1.44 0.77 -2.56
CA TRP A 162 -1.02 1.77 -1.60
C TRP A 162 -0.15 2.84 -2.26
N GLN A 163 0.27 3.77 -1.42
CA GLN A 163 1.36 4.68 -1.71
C GLN A 163 2.45 4.49 -0.65
N GLU A 164 3.70 4.50 -1.09
CA GLU A 164 4.87 4.46 -0.22
C GLU A 164 5.85 5.57 -0.60
N GLY A 165 6.20 6.40 0.39
CA GLY A 165 7.11 7.53 0.25
C GLY A 165 8.43 7.20 0.92
N HIS A 166 9.53 7.39 0.20
CA HIS A 166 10.88 7.11 0.68
C HIS A 166 11.73 8.36 0.47
N THR A 167 12.37 8.83 1.55
CA THR A 167 13.11 10.10 1.51
C THR A 167 14.47 9.97 2.17
N MET A 168 15.46 10.68 1.64
CA MET A 168 16.82 10.74 2.18
C MET A 168 17.22 12.18 2.38
N HIS A 169 17.77 12.49 3.55
CA HIS A 169 18.06 13.85 4.02
C HIS A 169 19.49 13.95 4.52
N ALA A 170 20.03 15.18 4.57
CA ALA A 170 21.41 15.40 5.01
C ALA A 170 21.54 15.34 6.54
N THR A 171 20.46 15.67 7.25
CA THR A 171 20.43 15.73 8.71
C THR A 171 19.25 14.97 9.32
N ALA A 172 19.38 14.63 10.60
CA ALA A 172 18.32 13.97 11.35
C ALA A 172 17.10 14.90 11.51
N GLU A 173 17.36 16.20 11.72
CA GLU A 173 16.34 17.23 11.86
C GLU A 173 15.45 17.31 10.59
N GLU A 174 16.07 17.37 9.41
CA GLU A 174 15.35 17.37 8.12
C GLU A 174 14.45 16.13 7.96
N SER A 175 14.96 14.95 8.31
CA SER A 175 14.18 13.71 8.23
C SER A 175 13.00 13.65 9.21
N GLN A 176 13.15 14.21 10.41
CA GLN A 176 12.05 14.31 11.38
C GLN A 176 11.01 15.33 10.94
N GLU A 177 11.44 16.48 10.43
CA GLU A 177 10.55 17.49 9.86
C GLU A 177 9.74 16.90 8.70
N GLU A 178 10.38 16.12 7.84
CA GLU A 178 9.70 15.44 6.74
C GLU A 178 8.66 14.42 7.22
N THR A 179 9.03 13.58 8.19
CA THR A 179 8.12 12.61 8.79
C THR A 179 6.86 13.29 9.34
N GLN A 180 7.04 14.39 10.07
CA GLN A 180 5.93 15.18 10.60
C GLN A 180 5.14 15.90 9.50
N ARG A 181 5.80 16.34 8.43
CA ARG A 181 5.14 16.96 7.27
C ARG A 181 4.21 15.97 6.58
N MET A 182 4.66 14.75 6.31
CA MET A 182 3.83 13.72 5.68
C MET A 182 2.68 13.27 6.58
N LEU A 183 2.90 13.15 7.90
CA LEU A 183 1.80 12.89 8.84
C LEU A 183 0.71 13.97 8.77
N ARG A 184 1.09 15.25 8.71
CA ARG A 184 0.14 16.36 8.55
C ARG A 184 -0.58 16.32 7.20
N VAL A 185 0.11 15.97 6.12
CA VAL A 185 -0.51 15.79 4.79
C VAL A 185 -1.59 14.71 4.83
N TYR A 186 -1.30 13.55 5.44
CA TYR A 186 -2.30 12.49 5.59
C TYR A 186 -3.46 12.91 6.51
N ALA A 187 -3.18 13.59 7.62
CA ALA A 187 -4.22 14.08 8.52
C ALA A 187 -5.15 15.08 7.81
N GLU A 188 -4.58 16.06 7.10
CA GLU A 188 -5.32 17.02 6.30
C GLU A 188 -6.15 16.34 5.20
N PHE A 189 -5.57 15.35 4.53
CA PHE A 189 -6.28 14.57 3.52
C PHE A 189 -7.51 13.87 4.12
N CYS A 190 -7.33 13.16 5.24
CA CYS A 190 -8.42 12.48 5.94
C CYS A 190 -9.51 13.47 6.40
N GLU A 191 -9.13 14.59 7.01
CA GLU A 191 -10.08 15.56 7.58
C GLU A 191 -10.83 16.39 6.54
N LYS A 192 -10.21 16.71 5.39
CA LYS A 192 -10.79 17.62 4.39
C LYS A 192 -11.38 16.92 3.18
N TYR A 193 -10.97 15.70 2.88
CA TYR A 193 -11.36 15.00 1.65
C TYR A 193 -12.08 13.67 1.88
N LEU A 194 -11.89 13.03 3.04
CA LEU A 194 -12.55 11.77 3.39
C LEU A 194 -13.63 11.89 4.48
N ALA A 195 -13.73 13.07 5.13
CA ALA A 195 -14.69 13.34 6.21
C ALA A 195 -16.12 13.62 5.71
#